data_AF-A0A7R9MD84-F1
#
_entry.id   AF-A0A7R9MD84-F1
#
_cell.length_a   1.000
_cell.length_b   1.000
_cell.length_c   1.000
_cell.angle_alpha   90.00
_cell.angle_beta   90.00
_cell.angle_gamma   90.00
#
_symmetry.space_group_name_H-M   'P 1'
#
loop_
_entity.id
_entity.type
_entity.pdbx_description
1 polymer ?
#
loop_
_entity_poly.entity_id
_entity_poly.type
_entity_poly.pdbx_seq_one_letter_code
_entity_poly.pdbx_strand_id
1 'polypeptide(L)'
;MAMKTWTEFFRRNREIDPKTGNGSTMGALYWQLNDIWPAPSWASIEHNGKWKVLHSYAIHFMDNHLVSPYEDRDKSLKVSFVRDDYLGQLSFNYSIKVYKWSQVNPIHTVEGQTKSDSFSVNIIHTIPISDLLNQSKCDRNECILSV
;
A
#
# COMPACT_ATOMS: atom_id res chain seq x y z
N MET A 1 -8.24 -1.68 8.48
CA MET A 1 -8.08 -1.41 7.04
C MET A 1 -8.14 0.07 6.67
N ALA A 2 -9.12 0.85 7.15
CA ALA A 2 -9.23 2.29 6.77
C ALA A 2 -7.93 3.10 6.99
N MET A 3 -7.29 3.00 8.15
CA MET A 3 -6.04 3.73 8.43
C MET A 3 -4.89 3.28 7.52
N LYS A 4 -4.76 1.99 7.23
CA LYS A 4 -3.78 1.47 6.26
C LYS A 4 -3.95 2.17 4.91
N THR A 5 -5.17 2.17 4.37
CA THR A 5 -5.48 2.76 3.06
C THR A 5 -5.18 4.26 3.02
N TRP A 6 -5.54 5.01 4.07
CA TRP A 6 -5.30 6.45 4.14
C TRP A 6 -3.83 6.80 4.35
N THR A 7 -3.14 6.14 5.28
CA THR A 7 -1.71 6.38 5.50
C THR A 7 -0.90 6.05 4.25
N GLU A 8 -1.20 4.94 3.57
CA GLU A 8 -0.58 4.62 2.29
C GLU A 8 -0.86 5.69 1.22
N PHE A 9 -2.06 6.27 1.17
CA PHE A 9 -2.39 7.38 0.26
C PHE A 9 -1.55 8.62 0.54
N PHE A 10 -1.43 9.02 1.81
CA PHE A 10 -0.59 10.15 2.17
C PHE A 10 0.89 9.88 1.90
N ARG A 11 1.37 8.66 2.19
CA ARG A 11 2.78 8.29 1.99
C ARG A 11 3.19 8.23 0.52
N ARG A 12 2.29 7.90 -0.41
CA ARG A 12 2.58 7.91 -1.86
C ARG A 12 2.42 9.31 -2.50
N ASN A 13 1.61 10.20 -1.93
CA ASN A 13 1.36 11.53 -2.48
C ASN A 13 2.39 12.59 -2.02
N ARG A 14 3.67 12.28 -2.15
CA ARG A 14 4.76 13.20 -1.81
C ARG A 14 5.10 14.16 -2.94
N GLU A 15 4.82 13.79 -4.18
CA GLU A 15 4.98 14.67 -5.33
C GLU A 15 3.74 15.52 -5.53
N ILE A 16 3.89 16.67 -6.20
CA ILE A 16 2.77 17.52 -6.58
C ILE A 16 2.17 16.94 -7.87
N ASP A 17 0.88 16.64 -7.84
CA ASP A 17 0.15 16.25 -9.04
C ASP A 17 0.03 17.46 -9.98
N PRO A 18 0.60 17.43 -11.19
CA PRO A 18 0.58 18.55 -12.12
C PRO A 18 -0.82 18.90 -12.62
N LYS A 19 -1.80 17.98 -12.53
CA LYS A 19 -3.18 18.23 -12.98
C LYS A 19 -4.01 18.97 -11.95
N THR A 20 -3.82 18.65 -10.67
CA THR A 20 -4.65 19.21 -9.58
C THR A 20 -3.92 20.28 -8.77
N GLY A 21 -2.58 20.34 -8.84
CA GLY A 21 -1.75 21.20 -7.99
C GLY A 21 -1.66 20.71 -6.53
N ASN A 22 -2.32 19.60 -6.20
CA ASN A 22 -2.33 19.02 -4.86
C ASN A 22 -1.20 17.98 -4.72
N GLY A 23 -0.65 17.83 -3.52
CA GLY A 23 0.41 16.85 -3.26
C GLY A 23 1.38 17.39 -2.21
N SER A 24 2.67 17.06 -2.32
CA SER A 24 3.69 17.48 -1.35
C SER A 24 3.40 17.03 0.09
N THR A 25 2.82 15.83 0.23
CA THR A 25 2.52 15.28 1.56
C THR A 25 3.81 14.81 2.22
N MET A 26 4.21 15.46 3.32
CA MET A 26 5.46 15.16 4.04
C MET A 26 5.24 14.56 5.43
N GLY A 27 4.00 14.21 5.78
CA GLY A 27 3.69 13.62 7.08
C GLY A 27 2.31 12.99 7.15
N ALA A 28 2.19 11.92 7.95
CA ALA A 28 0.94 11.26 8.25
C ALA A 28 0.92 10.87 9.72
N LEU A 29 0.18 11.63 10.54
CA LEU A 29 -0.05 11.33 11.95
C LEU A 29 -1.50 10.86 12.10
N TYR A 30 -1.71 9.59 12.47
CA TYR A 30 -3.06 9.08 12.69
C TYR A 30 -3.52 9.43 14.10
N TRP A 31 -4.80 9.76 14.24
CA TRP A 31 -5.45 9.95 15.53
C TRP A 31 -6.12 8.64 15.96
N GLN A 32 -5.84 8.05 17.12
CA GLN A 32 -4.88 8.43 18.17
C GLN A 32 -3.98 7.25 18.54
N LEU A 33 -2.93 7.48 19.33
CA LEU A 33 -2.03 6.42 19.75
C LEU A 33 -2.65 5.51 20.82
N ASN A 34 -2.99 6.06 22.00
CA ASN A 34 -3.40 5.30 23.17
C ASN A 34 -4.70 5.79 23.81
N ASP A 35 -5.28 4.95 24.66
CA ASP A 35 -6.47 5.25 25.46
C ASP A 35 -6.11 5.68 26.90
N ILE A 36 -6.79 6.72 27.40
CA ILE A 36 -6.65 7.16 28.80
C ILE A 36 -7.54 6.36 29.77
N TRP A 37 -8.58 5.69 29.26
CA TRP A 37 -9.52 4.87 30.01
C TRP A 37 -10.21 3.86 29.07
N PRO A 38 -10.83 2.78 29.58
CA PRO A 38 -11.50 1.79 28.75
C PRO A 38 -12.78 2.34 28.10
N ALA A 39 -12.70 2.73 26.82
CA ALA A 39 -13.82 3.20 26.03
C ALA A 39 -13.59 2.95 24.53
N PRO A 40 -14.66 2.92 23.70
CA PRO A 40 -14.50 2.98 22.24
C PRO A 40 -13.80 4.28 21.83
N SER A 41 -12.74 4.16 21.04
CA SER A 41 -11.89 5.29 20.65
C SER A 41 -11.20 5.02 19.32
N TRP A 42 -10.47 6.02 18.83
CA TRP A 42 -9.58 5.90 17.67
C TRP A 42 -8.18 5.36 18.00
N ALA A 43 -7.93 4.91 19.24
CA ALA A 43 -6.60 4.50 19.67
C ALA A 43 -6.17 3.20 19.02
N SER A 44 -4.88 3.06 18.70
CA SER A 44 -4.27 1.79 18.29
C SER A 44 -3.80 0.94 19.49
N ILE A 45 -3.60 1.56 20.65
CA ILE A 45 -3.19 0.93 21.90
C ILE A 45 -4.30 1.13 22.95
N GLU A 46 -4.76 0.04 23.57
CA GLU A 46 -5.74 0.06 24.65
C GLU A 46 -5.17 0.68 25.94
N HIS A 47 -6.04 1.01 26.89
CA HIS A 47 -5.65 1.67 28.15
C HIS A 47 -4.59 0.91 28.95
N ASN A 48 -4.64 -0.43 28.93
CA ASN A 48 -3.69 -1.31 29.59
C ASN A 48 -2.39 -1.57 28.79
N GLY A 49 -2.20 -0.88 27.66
CA GLY A 49 -1.04 -1.06 26.77
C GLY A 49 -1.19 -2.18 25.71
N LYS A 50 -2.33 -2.88 25.68
CA LYS A 50 -2.56 -3.93 24.68
C LYS A 50 -2.72 -3.35 23.28
N TRP A 51 -2.10 -4.00 22.29
CA TRP A 51 -2.21 -3.59 20.90
C TRP A 51 -3.56 -4.01 20.31
N LYS A 52 -4.25 -3.04 19.69
CA LYS A 52 -5.34 -3.34 18.76
C LYS A 52 -4.72 -3.75 17.42
N VAL A 53 -5.53 -4.42 16.57
CA VAL A 53 -5.15 -4.80 15.21
C VAL A 53 -4.55 -3.63 14.42
N LEU A 54 -5.04 -2.41 14.65
CA LEU A 54 -4.50 -1.18 14.04
C LEU A 54 -3.00 -1.00 14.29
N HIS A 55 -2.50 -1.27 15.51
CA HIS A 55 -1.09 -1.07 15.83
C HIS A 55 -0.21 -2.09 15.11
N SER A 56 -0.67 -3.33 14.96
CA SER A 56 0.01 -4.33 14.13
C SER A 56 0.10 -3.90 12.66
N TYR A 57 -0.96 -3.30 12.11
CA TYR A 57 -0.90 -2.72 10.77
C TYR A 57 0.05 -1.51 10.68
N ALA A 58 0.13 -0.70 11.74
CA ALA A 58 0.95 0.51 11.76
C ALA A 58 2.43 0.22 11.58
N ILE A 59 2.92 -0.91 12.10
CA ILE A 59 4.30 -1.37 11.87
C ILE A 59 4.58 -1.53 10.38
N HIS A 60 3.63 -2.10 9.62
CA HIS A 60 3.81 -2.34 8.19
C HIS A 60 3.62 -1.08 7.34
N PHE A 61 2.55 -0.31 7.58
CA PHE A 61 2.29 0.86 6.75
C PHE A 61 3.17 2.07 7.09
N MET A 62 3.95 2.03 8.17
CA MET A 62 4.99 3.02 8.51
C MET A 62 6.41 2.52 8.26
N ASP A 63 6.58 1.31 7.70
CA ASP A 63 7.91 0.77 7.41
C ASP A 63 8.66 1.62 6.36
N ASN A 64 9.99 1.64 6.41
CA ASN A 64 10.84 2.43 5.52
C ASN A 64 10.68 2.04 4.05
N HIS A 65 10.29 0.79 3.78
CA HIS A 65 9.94 0.29 2.46
C HIS A 65 8.48 -0.11 2.44
N LEU A 66 7.68 0.61 1.66
CA LEU A 66 6.25 0.35 1.55
C LEU A 66 5.88 0.11 0.09
N VAL A 67 5.17 -0.99 -0.15
CA VAL A 67 4.50 -1.26 -1.42
C VAL A 67 3.01 -0.94 -1.25
N SER A 68 2.50 0.01 -2.02
CA SER A 68 1.09 0.41 -2.00
C SER A 68 0.43 0.17 -3.36
N PRO A 69 -0.30 -0.95 -3.51
CA PRO A 69 -1.17 -1.18 -4.66
C PRO A 69 -2.50 -0.44 -4.49
N TYR A 70 -2.95 0.26 -5.54
CA TYR A 70 -4.25 0.92 -5.55
C TYR A 70 -4.86 0.95 -6.96
N GLU A 71 -6.19 0.97 -7.03
CA GLU A 71 -6.93 1.26 -8.25
C GLU A 71 -7.04 2.78 -8.42
N ASP A 72 -6.56 3.29 -9.54
CA ASP A 72 -6.69 4.70 -9.90
C ASP A 72 -8.02 4.97 -10.62
N ARG A 73 -8.38 6.25 -10.77
CA ARG A 73 -9.63 6.70 -11.42
C ARG A 73 -9.79 6.17 -12.84
N ASP A 74 -8.67 5.94 -13.53
CA ASP A 74 -8.62 5.39 -14.89
C ASP A 74 -8.85 3.87 -14.94
N LYS A 75 -9.27 3.23 -13.83
CA LYS A 75 -9.44 1.77 -13.68
C LYS A 75 -8.17 0.98 -13.96
N SER A 76 -7.03 1.59 -13.68
CA SER A 76 -5.72 0.95 -13.72
C SER A 76 -5.26 0.60 -12.31
N LEU A 77 -4.72 -0.61 -12.15
CA LEU A 77 -3.97 -1.01 -10.97
C LEU A 77 -2.60 -0.36 -11.05
N LYS A 78 -2.30 0.52 -10.10
CA LYS A 78 -0.98 1.13 -9.92
C LYS A 78 -0.34 0.56 -8.67
N VAL A 79 0.95 0.23 -8.77
CA VAL A 79 1.76 -0.22 -7.63
C VAL A 79 2.84 0.83 -7.40
N SER A 80 2.74 1.54 -6.29
CA SER A 80 3.75 2.51 -5.85
C SER A 80 4.70 1.87 -4.85
N PHE A 81 5.99 2.19 -4.98
CA PHE A 81 7.00 1.97 -3.96
C PHE A 81 7.30 3.28 -3.26
N VAL A 82 7.22 3.28 -1.94
CA VAL A 82 7.58 4.41 -1.10
C VAL A 82 8.81 4.02 -0.30
N ARG A 83 9.82 4.90 -0.32
CA ARG A 83 11.10 4.66 0.35
C ARG A 83 11.47 5.81 1.27
N ASP A 84 11.87 5.48 2.50
CA ASP A 84 12.26 6.42 3.56
C ASP A 84 13.68 6.21 4.09
N ASP A 85 14.50 5.42 3.42
CA ASP A 85 15.91 5.23 3.78
C ASP A 85 16.86 6.19 3.06
N TYR A 86 18.08 6.28 3.57
CA TYR A 86 19.19 7.09 3.04
C TYR A 86 20.26 6.27 2.29
N LEU A 87 19.97 5.03 1.91
CA LEU A 87 20.97 4.05 1.43
C LEU A 87 21.36 4.22 -0.06
N GLY A 88 20.96 5.32 -0.71
CA GLY A 88 21.23 5.56 -2.13
C GLY A 88 20.31 4.73 -3.03
N GLN A 89 20.66 4.55 -4.31
CA GLN A 89 19.80 3.85 -5.27
C GLN A 89 19.72 2.34 -4.99
N LEU A 90 18.50 1.79 -4.96
CA LEU A 90 18.23 0.36 -4.74
C LEU A 90 17.63 -0.24 -6.00
N SER A 91 18.17 -1.38 -6.46
CA SER A 91 17.57 -2.21 -7.51
C SER A 91 16.91 -3.43 -6.88
N PHE A 92 15.66 -3.71 -7.23
CA PHE A 92 14.92 -4.84 -6.67
C PHE A 92 13.96 -5.46 -7.68
N ASN A 93 13.58 -6.70 -7.41
CA ASN A 93 12.58 -7.43 -8.19
C ASN A 93 11.24 -7.35 -7.47
N TYR A 94 10.16 -7.26 -8.23
CA TYR A 94 8.80 -7.27 -7.70
C TYR A 94 7.99 -8.37 -8.36
N SER A 95 7.02 -8.93 -7.63
CA SER A 95 6.11 -9.96 -8.14
C SER A 95 4.68 -9.66 -7.71
N ILE A 96 3.80 -9.39 -8.67
CA ILE A 96 2.35 -9.25 -8.43
C ILE A 96 1.70 -10.61 -8.69
N LYS A 97 1.05 -11.16 -7.69
CA LYS A 97 0.42 -12.48 -7.73
C LYS A 97 -1.09 -12.36 -7.54
N VAL A 98 -1.84 -13.02 -8.41
CA VAL A 98 -3.30 -13.13 -8.33
C VAL A 98 -3.66 -14.51 -7.81
N TYR A 99 -4.42 -14.57 -6.72
CA TYR A 99 -4.90 -15.80 -6.12
C TYR A 99 -6.42 -15.88 -6.21
N LYS A 100 -6.96 -17.09 -6.36
CA LYS A 100 -8.39 -17.35 -6.13
C LYS A 100 -8.63 -17.65 -4.67
N TRP A 101 -9.76 -17.24 -4.11
CA TRP A 101 -10.12 -17.61 -2.73
C TRP A 101 -10.12 -19.12 -2.47
N SER A 102 -10.39 -19.93 -3.50
CA SER A 102 -10.45 -21.38 -3.41
C SER A 102 -9.09 -22.08 -3.50
N GLN A 103 -8.01 -21.38 -3.86
CA GLN A 103 -6.70 -21.98 -4.16
C GLN A 103 -5.55 -21.25 -3.46
N VAL A 104 -4.57 -22.02 -3.00
CA VAL A 104 -3.37 -21.47 -2.35
C VAL A 104 -2.31 -21.04 -3.37
N ASN A 105 -2.31 -21.63 -4.57
CA ASN A 105 -1.34 -21.31 -5.61
C ASN A 105 -1.80 -20.11 -6.45
N PRO A 106 -0.87 -19.23 -6.89
CA PRO A 106 -1.22 -18.10 -7.72
C PRO A 106 -1.67 -18.58 -9.10
N ILE A 107 -2.78 -18.03 -9.61
CA ILE A 107 -3.26 -18.30 -10.98
C ILE A 107 -2.39 -17.55 -11.99
N HIS A 108 -2.02 -16.32 -11.65
CA HIS A 108 -1.28 -15.44 -12.51
C HIS A 108 -0.21 -14.69 -11.71
N THR A 109 0.99 -14.58 -12.27
CA THR A 109 2.12 -13.88 -11.66
C THR A 109 2.74 -12.96 -12.70
N VAL A 110 2.92 -11.69 -12.33
CA VAL A 110 3.62 -10.68 -13.11
C VAL A 110 4.89 -10.33 -12.36
N GLU A 111 6.04 -10.49 -13.02
CA GLU A 111 7.34 -10.19 -12.43
C GLU A 111 8.04 -9.07 -13.20
N GLY A 112 8.85 -8.31 -12.51
CA GLY A 112 9.67 -7.28 -13.13
C GLY A 112 10.80 -6.83 -12.23
N GLN A 113 11.68 -6.01 -12.79
CA GLN A 113 12.79 -5.40 -12.07
C GLN A 113 12.67 -3.88 -12.18
N THR A 114 12.96 -3.19 -11.08
CA THR A 114 12.92 -1.73 -11.03
C THR A 114 14.01 -1.19 -10.12
N LYS A 115 14.18 0.13 -10.18
CA LYS A 115 15.08 0.89 -9.33
C LYS A 115 14.31 1.99 -8.62
N SER A 116 14.73 2.31 -7.40
CA SER A 116 14.20 3.42 -6.62
C SER A 116 15.35 4.20 -6.01
N ASP A 117 15.20 5.51 -5.95
CA ASP A 117 16.13 6.37 -5.24
C ASP A 117 15.77 6.41 -3.74
N SER A 118 16.57 7.11 -2.94
CA SER A 118 16.30 7.33 -1.52
C SER A 118 15.27 8.45 -1.34
N PHE A 119 14.43 8.34 -0.30
CA PHE A 119 13.37 9.31 0.02
C PHE A 119 12.37 9.59 -1.13
N SER A 120 12.26 8.70 -2.10
CA SER A 120 11.40 8.87 -3.28
C SER A 120 10.13 8.02 -3.23
N VAL A 121 9.19 8.38 -4.09
CA VAL A 121 8.04 7.55 -4.43
C VAL A 121 8.11 7.24 -5.92
N ASN A 122 8.06 5.97 -6.29
CA ASN A 122 8.12 5.54 -7.68
C ASN A 122 6.95 4.62 -8.00
N ILE A 123 6.28 4.85 -9.13
CA ILE A 123 5.27 3.91 -9.64
C ILE A 123 6.03 2.78 -10.34
N ILE A 124 6.03 1.59 -9.73
CA ILE A 124 6.75 0.41 -10.21
C ILE A 124 6.04 -0.20 -11.42
N HIS A 125 4.71 -0.27 -11.34
CA HIS A 125 3.92 -1.03 -12.30
C HIS A 125 2.53 -0.42 -12.48
N THR A 126 2.02 -0.47 -13.71
CA THR A 126 0.67 -0.01 -14.07
C THR A 126 0.06 -0.99 -15.05
N ILE A 127 -1.11 -1.54 -14.71
CA ILE A 127 -1.88 -2.45 -15.59
C ILE A 127 -3.35 -2.04 -15.58
N PRO A 128 -4.04 -1.98 -16.73
CA PRO A 128 -5.49 -1.91 -16.77
C PRO A 128 -6.12 -3.11 -16.07
N ILE A 129 -7.11 -2.89 -15.21
CA ILE A 129 -7.72 -4.01 -14.45
C ILE A 129 -8.47 -4.97 -15.37
N SER A 130 -9.02 -4.49 -16.49
CA SER A 130 -9.62 -5.34 -17.53
C SER A 130 -8.64 -6.41 -18.02
N ASP A 131 -7.39 -6.00 -18.28
CA ASP A 131 -6.39 -6.87 -18.87
C ASP A 131 -5.90 -7.88 -17.84
N LEU A 132 -5.74 -7.45 -16.59
CA LEU A 132 -5.38 -8.31 -15.47
C LEU A 132 -6.44 -9.40 -15.21
N LEU A 133 -7.73 -9.02 -15.23
CA LEU A 133 -8.84 -9.98 -15.03
C LEU A 133 -8.97 -10.94 -16.21
N ASN A 134 -8.79 -10.45 -17.44
CA ASN A 134 -8.80 -11.29 -18.65
C ASN A 134 -7.65 -12.31 -18.65
N GLN A 135 -6.45 -11.89 -18.26
CA GLN A 135 -5.27 -12.76 -18.18
C GLN A 135 -5.40 -13.81 -17.07
N SER A 136 -5.93 -13.42 -15.91
CA SER A 136 -6.13 -14.31 -14.76
C SER A 136 -7.39 -15.17 -14.86
N LYS A 137 -8.27 -14.92 -15.85
CA LYS A 137 -9.59 -15.56 -16.00
C LYS A 137 -10.37 -15.58 -14.69
N CYS A 138 -10.33 -14.48 -13.96
CA CYS A 138 -10.94 -14.36 -12.65
C CYS A 138 -11.89 -13.16 -12.58
N ASP A 139 -12.94 -13.31 -11.77
CA ASP A 139 -13.84 -12.20 -11.43
C ASP A 139 -13.32 -11.43 -10.21
N ARG A 140 -13.70 -10.14 -10.09
CA ARG A 140 -13.30 -9.27 -8.99
C ARG A 140 -13.69 -9.81 -7.62
N ASN A 141 -14.78 -10.57 -7.53
CA ASN A 141 -15.29 -11.11 -6.26
C ASN A 141 -14.59 -12.41 -5.84
N GLU A 142 -13.94 -13.10 -6.78
CA GLU A 142 -13.36 -14.43 -6.54
C GLU A 142 -11.84 -14.41 -6.31
N CYS A 143 -11.20 -13.28 -6.58
CA CYS A 143 -9.75 -13.16 -6.54
C CYS A 143 -9.23 -12.09 -5.58
N ILE A 144 -7.99 -12.32 -5.11
CA ILE A 144 -7.22 -11.40 -4.29
C ILE A 144 -5.84 -11.17 -4.89
N LEU A 145 -5.33 -9.95 -4.70
CA LEU A 145 -4.02 -9.52 -5.13
C LEU A 145 -3.03 -9.59 -3.95
N SER A 146 -1.85 -10.11 -4.22
CA SER A 146 -0.67 -10.00 -3.37
C SER A 146 0.45 -9.36 -4.19
N VAL A 147 1.17 -8.41 -3.60
CA VAL A 147 2.27 -7.69 -4.25
C VAL A 147 3.48 -7.73 -3.35
#